data_AF-A0A836I976-F1
#
_entry.id   AF-A0A836I976-F1
#
_cell.length_a   1.000
_cell.length_b   1.000
_cell.length_c   1.000
_cell.angle_alpha   90.00
_cell.angle_beta   90.00
_cell.angle_gamma   90.00
#
_symmetry.space_group_name_H-M   'P 1'
#
loop_
_entity.id
_entity.type
_entity.pdbx_description
1 polymer ?
#
loop_
_entity_poly.entity_id
_entity_poly.type
_entity_poly.pdbx_seq_one_letter_code
_entity_poly.pdbx_strand_id
1 'polypeptide(L)'
;MSCNTDHLISVKGDVEGELEITHYPTKLTCSFCVSLTEERRGDALFVLYRLRVKEASILFSKTYGVLGHDKTGQAYPSTWDDIALYAQPAVMEMGKLSTIRVEYVVITENEARGLIERGEIEKEFCRPFFARGSTKHYEVRCTFHDAPPPKVTKNGKQARRREELAGGSRLRSAAAAVTIFTTVLVVAGAIAARRRGVTWEAAARVVHSWARD
;
A
#
# COMPACT_ATOMS: atom_id res chain seq x y z
N MET A 1 0.50 6.96 28.45
CA MET A 1 1.52 7.09 27.39
C MET A 1 1.21 8.37 26.64
N SER A 2 2.17 9.30 26.61
CA SER A 2 1.99 10.64 26.03
C SER A 2 2.01 10.55 24.52
N CYS A 3 0.87 10.82 23.88
CA CYS A 3 0.82 11.13 22.44
C CYS A 3 1.70 12.38 22.24
N ASN A 4 2.70 12.32 21.35
CA ASN A 4 3.47 13.52 20.99
C ASN A 4 2.51 14.50 20.30
N THR A 5 2.02 15.50 21.04
CA THR A 5 1.08 16.53 20.56
C THR A 5 1.70 17.49 19.55
N ASP A 6 3.00 17.37 19.27
CA ASP A 6 3.73 18.32 18.43
C ASP A 6 3.71 17.97 16.93
N HIS A 7 3.23 16.77 16.57
CA HIS A 7 3.17 16.29 15.20
C HIS A 7 1.73 16.26 14.68
N LEU A 8 1.52 16.75 13.45
CA LEU A 8 0.21 16.72 12.76
C LEU A 8 -0.10 15.36 12.12
N ILE A 9 0.90 14.48 12.05
CA ILE A 9 0.78 13.13 11.52
C ILE A 9 1.15 12.14 12.62
N SER A 10 0.39 11.05 12.67
CA SER A 10 0.68 9.82 13.41
C SER A 10 1.03 8.73 12.40
N VAL A 11 1.99 7.88 12.77
CA VAL A 11 2.34 6.70 11.98
C VAL A 11 2.29 5.49 12.89
N LYS A 12 1.39 4.58 12.59
CA LYS A 12 1.02 3.50 13.50
C LYS A 12 1.04 2.14 12.80
N GLY A 13 1.88 1.24 13.29
CA GLY A 13 1.71 -0.20 13.10
C GLY A 13 0.85 -0.75 14.24
N ASP A 14 1.45 -1.59 15.08
CA ASP A 14 0.84 -1.97 16.37
C ASP A 14 1.09 -0.89 17.44
N VAL A 15 2.25 -0.23 17.38
CA VAL A 15 2.69 0.84 18.28
C VAL A 15 2.93 2.12 17.47
N GLU A 16 2.63 3.27 18.07
CA GLU A 16 2.89 4.58 17.45
C GLU A 16 4.41 4.80 17.29
N GLY A 17 4.85 5.21 16.11
CA GLY A 17 6.25 5.50 15.83
C GLY A 17 7.15 4.27 15.72
N GLU A 18 6.60 3.06 15.80
CA GLU A 18 7.35 1.81 15.65
C GLU A 18 6.65 0.85 14.67
N LEU A 19 7.44 0.24 13.79
CA LEU A 19 6.98 -0.75 12.81
C LEU A 19 7.66 -2.07 13.06
N GLU A 20 6.84 -3.10 13.23
CA GLU A 20 7.29 -4.49 13.24
C GLU A 20 7.30 -5.02 11.81
N ILE A 21 8.48 -5.40 11.34
CA ILE A 21 8.69 -5.91 9.99
C ILE A 21 8.82 -7.44 10.06
N THR A 22 7.87 -8.12 9.43
CA THR A 22 7.89 -9.57 9.31
C THR A 22 8.95 -10.00 8.30
N HIS A 23 9.88 -10.82 8.75
CA HIS A 23 10.92 -11.43 7.95
C HIS A 23 10.51 -12.83 7.49
N TYR A 24 10.40 -12.98 6.17
CA TYR A 24 10.30 -14.25 5.47
C TYR A 24 11.62 -14.55 4.76
N PRO A 25 11.91 -15.84 4.46
CA PRO A 25 13.15 -16.22 3.78
C PRO A 25 13.45 -15.47 2.48
N THR A 26 12.42 -14.97 1.79
CA THR A 26 12.55 -14.29 0.49
C THR A 26 12.11 -12.83 0.51
N LYS A 27 11.56 -12.31 1.61
CA LYS A 27 11.02 -10.95 1.67
C LYS A 27 10.85 -10.41 3.08
N LEU A 28 10.90 -9.10 3.20
CA LEU A 28 10.47 -8.34 4.37
C LEU A 28 9.15 -7.65 4.05
N THR A 29 8.21 -7.65 4.98
CA THR A 29 6.94 -6.95 4.78
C THR A 29 6.32 -6.47 6.10
N CYS A 30 5.61 -5.36 6.04
CA CYS A 30 4.72 -4.89 7.09
C CYS A 30 3.60 -4.04 6.47
N SER A 31 2.57 -3.77 7.27
CA SER A 31 1.55 -2.78 6.96
C SER A 31 1.46 -1.78 8.09
N PHE A 32 1.21 -0.52 7.76
CA PHE A 32 1.08 0.55 8.73
C PHE A 32 0.16 1.66 8.22
N CYS A 33 -0.33 2.47 9.14
CA CYS A 33 -1.21 3.59 8.84
C CYS A 33 -0.46 4.91 9.01
N VAL A 34 -0.66 5.85 8.07
CA VAL A 34 -0.30 7.26 8.22
C VAL A 34 -1.59 8.04 8.38
N SER A 35 -1.78 8.75 9.49
CA SER A 35 -3.04 9.43 9.82
C SER A 35 -2.81 10.83 10.40
N LEU A 36 -3.85 11.66 10.38
CA LEU A 36 -3.83 12.95 11.09
C LEU A 36 -4.02 12.74 12.60
N THR A 37 -3.26 13.45 13.43
CA THR A 37 -3.33 13.38 14.90
C THR A 37 -4.44 14.24 15.49
N GLU A 38 -4.81 15.34 14.84
CA GLU A 38 -5.79 16.30 15.33
C GLU A 38 -7.03 16.34 14.42
N GLU A 39 -8.21 16.16 15.02
CA GLU A 39 -9.44 16.76 14.50
C GLU A 39 -9.48 18.22 14.96
N ARG A 40 -8.83 19.13 14.24
CA ARG A 40 -9.02 20.57 14.51
C ARG A 40 -10.41 20.96 14.08
N ARG A 41 -11.35 20.96 15.03
CA ARG A 41 -12.73 21.38 14.78
C ARG A 41 -12.75 22.88 14.46
N GLY A 42 -13.19 23.23 13.25
CA GLY A 42 -13.47 24.61 12.85
C GLY A 42 -12.62 25.13 11.68
N ASP A 43 -11.48 24.51 11.38
CA ASP A 43 -10.61 24.90 10.26
C ASP A 43 -10.34 23.71 9.34
N ALA A 44 -10.23 23.97 8.05
CA ALA A 44 -9.77 22.95 7.11
C ALA A 44 -8.27 22.69 7.29
N LEU A 45 -7.88 21.42 7.29
CA LEU A 45 -6.48 20.99 7.40
C LEU A 45 -6.17 20.04 6.26
N PHE A 46 -5.12 20.35 5.51
CA PHE A 46 -4.59 19.47 4.48
C PHE A 46 -3.08 19.32 4.64
N VAL A 47 -2.63 18.07 4.61
CA VAL A 47 -1.23 17.70 4.77
C VAL A 47 -0.83 16.82 3.60
N LEU A 48 0.18 17.27 2.86
CA LEU A 48 0.89 16.44 1.88
C LEU A 48 2.06 15.76 2.58
N TYR A 49 2.12 14.44 2.52
CA TYR A 49 3.21 13.66 3.08
C TYR A 49 3.96 12.87 2.00
N ARG A 50 5.20 12.51 2.30
CA ARG A 50 5.99 11.55 1.54
C ARG A 50 6.81 10.65 2.44
N LEU A 51 6.91 9.38 2.05
CA LEU A 51 7.77 8.40 2.68
C LEU A 51 9.18 8.48 2.09
N ARG A 52 10.18 8.53 2.96
CA ARG A 52 11.60 8.55 2.61
C ARG A 52 12.29 7.38 3.25
N VAL A 53 13.08 6.70 2.41
CA VAL A 53 14.00 5.64 2.80
C VAL A 53 15.36 5.94 2.21
N LYS A 54 16.41 5.48 2.89
CA LYS A 54 17.79 5.68 2.47
C LYS A 54 18.21 4.74 1.33
N GLU A 55 17.42 3.71 1.03
CA GLU A 55 17.77 2.64 0.10
C GLU A 55 16.66 2.38 -0.93
N ALA A 56 17.04 2.15 -2.19
CA ALA A 56 16.11 2.03 -3.31
C ALA A 56 15.38 0.67 -3.39
N SER A 57 15.87 -0.34 -2.68
CA SER A 57 15.28 -1.69 -2.66
C SER A 57 14.10 -1.85 -1.69
N ILE A 58 13.60 -0.74 -1.14
CA ILE A 58 12.40 -0.70 -0.30
C ILE A 58 11.27 -0.10 -1.13
N LEU A 59 10.15 -0.82 -1.19
CA LEU A 59 8.96 -0.44 -1.93
C LEU A 59 7.81 -0.19 -0.97
N PHE A 60 7.12 0.92 -1.18
CA PHE A 60 5.86 1.24 -0.51
C PHE A 60 4.71 1.12 -1.51
N SER A 61 3.55 0.63 -1.06
CA SER A 61 2.32 0.66 -1.88
C SER A 61 1.92 2.09 -2.28
N LYS A 62 2.28 3.07 -1.44
CA LYS A 62 2.08 4.49 -1.67
C LYS A 62 3.25 5.25 -1.05
N THR A 63 3.92 6.10 -1.84
CA THR A 63 5.07 6.91 -1.37
C THR A 63 4.67 8.35 -1.06
N TYR A 64 3.63 8.86 -1.70
CA TYR A 64 3.10 10.22 -1.53
C TYR A 64 1.61 10.12 -1.22
N GLY A 65 1.10 11.00 -0.38
CA GLY A 65 -0.33 11.04 -0.07
C GLY A 65 -0.77 12.39 0.45
N VAL A 66 -2.06 12.67 0.29
CA VAL A 66 -2.71 13.87 0.82
C VAL A 66 -3.72 13.41 1.86
N LEU A 67 -3.56 13.88 3.09
CA LEU A 67 -4.50 13.69 4.18
C LEU A 67 -5.19 15.01 4.47
N GLY A 68 -6.48 14.98 4.78
CA GLY A 68 -7.17 16.20 5.14
C GLY A 68 -8.63 16.05 5.51
N HIS A 69 -9.14 17.15 6.06
CA HIS A 69 -10.56 17.37 6.26
C HIS A 69 -10.90 18.82 5.90
N ASP A 70 -12.13 19.03 5.44
CA ASP A 70 -12.63 20.36 5.11
C ASP A 70 -13.06 21.14 6.37
N LYS A 71 -13.61 22.35 6.15
CA LYS A 71 -14.10 23.24 7.23
C LYS A 71 -15.28 22.67 8.01
N THR A 72 -16.01 21.72 7.42
CA THR A 72 -17.11 21.01 8.08
C THR A 72 -16.60 19.84 8.92
N GLY A 73 -15.30 19.55 8.86
CA GLY A 73 -14.68 18.39 9.48
C GLY A 73 -14.84 17.11 8.67
N GLN A 74 -15.37 17.18 7.44
CA GLN A 74 -15.52 16.02 6.59
C GLN A 74 -14.16 15.63 5.98
N ALA A 75 -13.82 14.34 6.08
CA ALA A 75 -12.61 13.79 5.48
C ALA A 75 -12.59 14.02 3.96
N TYR A 76 -11.49 14.59 3.45
CA TYR A 76 -11.29 14.83 2.03
C TYR A 76 -9.78 14.91 1.72
N PRO A 77 -9.21 13.99 0.92
CA PRO A 77 -9.83 12.78 0.38
C PRO A 77 -9.98 11.70 1.47
N SER A 78 -9.10 11.69 2.46
CA SER A 78 -9.09 10.81 3.62
C SER A 78 -8.30 11.46 4.75
N THR A 79 -8.55 11.07 6.00
CA THR A 79 -7.74 11.47 7.16
C THR A 79 -6.63 10.47 7.47
N TRP A 80 -6.58 9.35 6.75
CA TRP A 80 -5.59 8.29 6.92
C TRP A 80 -5.32 7.53 5.62
N ASP A 81 -4.16 6.87 5.57
CA ASP A 81 -3.74 5.99 4.48
C ASP A 81 -3.11 4.70 5.03
N ASP A 82 -3.54 3.56 4.50
CA ASP A 82 -2.86 2.27 4.73
C ASP A 82 -1.72 2.07 3.73
N ILE A 83 -0.54 1.79 4.27
CA ILE A 83 0.70 1.59 3.53
C ILE A 83 1.19 0.17 3.77
N ALA A 84 1.54 -0.52 2.69
CA ALA A 84 2.27 -1.77 2.75
C ALA A 84 3.73 -1.53 2.35
N LEU A 85 4.66 -2.11 3.10
CA LEU A 85 6.09 -2.14 2.80
C LEU A 85 6.49 -3.51 2.28
N TYR A 86 7.35 -3.51 1.26
CA TYR A 86 8.02 -4.69 0.74
C TYR A 86 9.50 -4.40 0.52
N ALA A 87 10.38 -5.29 0.98
CA ALA A 87 11.81 -5.17 0.72
C ALA A 87 12.49 -6.54 0.60
N GLN A 88 13.68 -6.56 0.01
CA GLN A 88 14.54 -7.75 -0.01
C GLN A 88 15.21 -7.97 1.37
N PRO A 89 15.39 -9.22 1.85
CA PRO A 89 16.03 -9.49 3.15
C PRO A 89 17.40 -8.83 3.34
N ALA A 90 18.18 -8.65 2.26
CA ALA A 90 19.49 -8.01 2.30
C ALA A 90 19.47 -6.60 2.94
N VAL A 91 18.36 -5.84 2.89
CA VAL A 91 18.29 -4.51 3.52
C VAL A 91 18.35 -4.58 5.05
N MET A 92 17.89 -5.68 5.64
CA MET A 92 17.99 -5.96 7.07
C MET A 92 19.43 -6.30 7.44
N GLU A 93 20.08 -7.19 6.68
CA GLU A 93 21.48 -7.60 6.89
C GLU A 93 22.45 -6.42 6.80
N MET A 94 22.18 -5.46 5.91
CA MET A 94 22.95 -4.24 5.77
C MET A 94 22.64 -3.16 6.83
N GLY A 95 21.65 -3.37 7.71
CA GLY A 95 21.22 -2.39 8.72
C GLY A 95 20.60 -1.11 8.14
N LYS A 96 20.12 -1.15 6.89
CA LYS A 96 19.68 0.03 6.14
C LYS A 96 18.20 0.39 6.34
N LEU A 97 17.42 -0.53 6.92
CA LEU A 97 16.00 -0.35 7.23
C LEU A 97 15.79 -0.29 8.75
N SER A 98 16.54 0.59 9.43
CA SER A 98 16.36 0.85 10.87
C SER A 98 15.32 1.94 11.16
N THR A 99 15.10 2.84 10.21
CA THR A 99 14.16 3.96 10.33
C THR A 99 13.52 4.30 8.99
N ILE A 100 12.24 4.65 9.00
CA ILE A 100 11.53 5.27 7.88
C ILE A 100 11.23 6.71 8.27
N ARG A 101 11.55 7.66 7.37
CA ARG A 101 11.23 9.07 7.59
C ARG A 101 9.96 9.42 6.84
N VAL A 102 8.96 9.94 7.53
CA VAL A 102 7.77 10.54 6.93
C VAL A 102 7.96 12.05 6.94
N GLU A 103 8.08 12.64 5.77
CA GLU A 103 8.17 14.10 5.62
C GLU A 103 6.80 14.64 5.26
N TYR A 104 6.42 15.78 5.83
CA TYR A 104 5.11 16.37 5.59
C TYR A 104 5.12 17.89 5.61
N VAL A 105 4.19 18.46 4.86
CA VAL A 105 3.96 19.90 4.76
C VAL A 105 2.45 20.17 4.82
N VAL A 106 2.08 21.26 5.49
CA VAL A 106 0.71 21.77 5.41
C VAL A 106 0.55 22.48 4.07
N ILE A 107 -0.54 22.18 3.37
CA ILE A 107 -0.89 22.79 2.09
C ILE A 107 -2.26 23.46 2.19
N THR A 108 -2.51 24.41 1.30
CA THR A 108 -3.81 25.07 1.23
C THR A 108 -4.88 24.13 0.65
N GLU A 109 -6.15 24.41 0.95
CA GLU A 109 -7.30 23.66 0.40
C GLU A 109 -7.27 23.62 -1.14
N ASN A 110 -6.92 24.74 -1.78
CA ASN A 110 -6.83 24.83 -3.24
C ASN A 110 -5.70 23.96 -3.81
N GLU A 111 -4.54 23.91 -3.13
CA GLU A 111 -3.43 23.05 -3.53
C GLU A 111 -3.79 21.57 -3.37
N ALA A 112 -4.43 21.19 -2.26
CA ALA A 112 -4.88 19.83 -2.01
C ALA A 112 -5.89 19.39 -3.07
N ARG A 113 -6.94 20.20 -3.30
CA ARG A 113 -7.95 19.95 -4.33
C ARG A 113 -7.31 19.80 -5.71
N GLY A 114 -6.38 20.70 -6.07
CA GLY A 114 -5.67 20.63 -7.33
C GLY A 114 -4.89 19.33 -7.53
N LEU A 115 -4.18 18.86 -6.50
CA LEU A 115 -3.45 17.58 -6.55
C LEU A 115 -4.39 16.39 -6.69
N ILE A 116 -5.52 16.40 -5.97
CA ILE A 116 -6.50 15.31 -5.97
C ILE A 116 -7.23 15.23 -7.30
N GLU A 117 -7.78 16.34 -7.79
CA GLU A 117 -8.59 16.40 -9.01
C GLU A 117 -7.78 16.06 -10.26
N ARG A 118 -6.49 16.42 -10.30
CA ARG A 118 -5.60 16.10 -11.42
C ARG A 118 -4.93 14.73 -11.29
N GLY A 119 -5.11 14.04 -10.16
CA GLY A 119 -4.43 12.77 -9.88
C GLY A 119 -2.90 12.91 -9.74
N GLU A 120 -2.42 14.11 -9.41
CA GLU A 120 -1.00 14.49 -9.40
C GLU A 120 -0.32 14.19 -8.05
N ILE A 121 -0.66 13.08 -7.40
CA ILE A 121 -0.04 12.66 -6.14
C ILE A 121 1.20 11.79 -6.44
N GLU A 122 2.08 12.32 -7.27
CA GLU A 122 3.33 11.69 -7.69
C GLU A 122 4.53 12.62 -7.44
N LYS A 123 5.73 12.05 -7.50
CA LYS A 123 6.98 12.69 -7.08
C LYS A 123 7.21 14.04 -7.76
N GLU A 124 7.00 14.12 -9.06
CA GLU A 124 7.29 15.27 -9.91
C GLU A 124 6.44 16.48 -9.50
N PHE A 125 5.16 16.24 -9.22
CA PHE A 125 4.19 17.25 -8.83
C PHE A 125 4.28 17.62 -7.35
N CYS A 126 4.63 16.65 -6.49
CA CYS A 126 4.76 16.88 -5.05
C CYS A 126 6.08 17.57 -4.67
N ARG A 127 7.15 17.40 -5.45
CA ARG A 127 8.50 17.90 -5.12
C ARG A 127 8.56 19.41 -4.79
N PRO A 128 7.89 20.31 -5.53
CA PRO A 128 7.92 21.74 -5.25
C PRO A 128 7.42 22.12 -3.85
N PHE A 129 6.42 21.40 -3.32
CA PHE A 129 5.85 21.67 -1.99
C PHE A 129 6.88 21.45 -0.87
N PHE A 130 7.70 20.40 -0.99
CA PHE A 130 8.76 20.07 -0.03
C PHE A 130 10.03 20.91 -0.18
N ALA A 131 10.13 21.75 -1.20
CA ALA A 131 11.28 22.65 -1.40
C ALA A 131 11.10 24.00 -0.70
N ARG A 132 9.91 24.32 -0.18
CA ARG A 132 9.55 25.62 0.40
C ARG A 132 10.13 25.89 1.80
N GLY A 133 10.85 24.93 2.39
CA GLY A 133 11.54 25.09 3.68
C GLY A 133 10.69 24.84 4.93
N SER A 134 9.39 24.62 4.79
CA SER A 134 8.45 24.33 5.90
C SER A 134 8.23 22.83 6.14
N THR A 135 9.08 21.97 5.59
CA THR A 135 8.96 20.51 5.73
C THR A 135 9.27 20.06 7.15
N LYS A 136 8.28 19.43 7.78
CA LYS A 136 8.44 18.70 9.03
C LYS A 136 8.72 17.23 8.73
N HIS A 137 9.31 16.52 9.68
CA HIS A 137 9.53 15.10 9.55
C HIS A 137 9.19 14.35 10.84
N TYR A 138 8.81 13.10 10.67
CA TYR A 138 8.53 12.13 11.73
C TYR A 138 9.33 10.87 11.41
N GLU A 139 10.15 10.42 12.35
CA GLU A 139 10.97 9.22 12.17
C GLU A 139 10.33 8.04 12.88
N VAL A 140 10.15 6.96 12.13
CA VAL A 140 9.50 5.74 12.57
C VAL A 140 10.56 4.68 12.69
N ARG A 141 10.67 4.05 13.86
CA ARG A 141 11.66 3.00 14.13
C ARG A 141 11.18 1.69 13.53
N CYS A 142 12.09 0.94 12.91
CA CYS A 142 11.80 -0.37 12.35
C CYS A 142 12.46 -1.46 13.20
N THR A 143 11.69 -2.47 13.54
CA THR A 143 12.16 -3.70 14.20
C THR A 143 11.80 -4.90 13.35
N PHE A 144 12.50 -6.02 13.52
CA PHE A 144 12.32 -7.21 12.70
C PHE A 144 11.94 -8.40 13.58
N HIS A 145 11.01 -9.22 13.09
CA HIS A 145 10.68 -10.50 13.68
C HIS A 145 10.54 -11.56 12.59
N ASP A 146 10.94 -12.78 12.88
CA ASP A 146 10.76 -13.88 11.95
C ASP A 146 9.29 -14.28 11.84
N ALA A 147 8.85 -14.57 10.62
CA ALA A 147 7.51 -15.09 10.39
C ALA A 147 7.30 -16.40 11.16
N PRO A 148 6.12 -16.61 11.78
CA PRO A 148 5.82 -17.86 12.44
C PRO A 148 5.92 -19.02 11.44
N PRO A 149 6.42 -20.20 11.86
CA PRO A 149 6.59 -21.33 10.98
C PRO A 149 5.23 -21.72 10.37
N PRO A 150 5.20 -22.12 9.09
CA PRO A 150 3.95 -22.52 8.44
C PRO A 150 3.32 -23.66 9.26
N LYS A 151 2.10 -23.44 9.74
CA LYS A 151 1.34 -24.48 10.44
C LYS A 151 1.09 -25.61 9.45
N VAL A 152 1.84 -26.71 9.59
CA VAL A 152 1.58 -27.95 8.85
C VAL A 152 0.25 -28.50 9.35
N THR A 153 -0.84 -28.21 8.65
CA THR A 153 -2.08 -28.97 8.81
C THR A 153 -1.79 -30.40 8.37
N LYS A 154 -1.53 -31.27 9.34
CA LYS A 154 -1.60 -32.72 9.13
C LYS A 154 -3.03 -33.05 8.70
N ASN A 155 -3.26 -33.13 7.39
CA ASN A 155 -4.49 -33.71 6.85
C ASN A 155 -4.54 -35.18 7.26
N GLY A 156 -5.24 -35.46 8.35
CA GLY A 156 -5.62 -36.80 8.75
C GLY A 156 -6.72 -37.32 7.82
N LYS A 157 -6.38 -38.35 7.06
CA LYS A 157 -7.22 -39.47 6.57
C LYS A 157 -8.57 -39.15 5.90
N GLN A 158 -8.55 -39.36 4.59
CA GLN A 158 -9.56 -40.03 3.76
C GLN A 158 -10.68 -40.76 4.52
N ALA A 159 -11.94 -40.37 4.26
CA ALA A 159 -13.11 -41.23 4.45
C ALA A 159 -14.10 -41.01 3.28
N ARG A 160 -14.22 -42.02 2.41
CA ARG A 160 -15.36 -42.20 1.52
C ARG A 160 -16.61 -42.44 2.39
N ARG A 161 -17.67 -41.64 2.23
CA ARG A 161 -19.06 -42.13 2.27
C ARG A 161 -19.99 -41.15 1.59
N ARG A 162 -20.84 -41.71 0.73
CA ARG A 162 -21.94 -41.10 -0.01
C ARG A 162 -23.20 -41.30 0.83
N GLU A 163 -23.93 -40.24 1.16
CA GLU A 163 -25.39 -40.11 0.96
C GLU A 163 -25.95 -38.79 1.55
N GLU A 164 -27.09 -38.45 0.97
CA GLU A 164 -27.88 -37.23 0.92
C GLU A 164 -28.44 -36.60 2.21
N LEU A 165 -28.71 -35.30 2.07
CA LEU A 165 -29.83 -34.50 2.60
C LEU A 165 -30.07 -34.46 4.12
N ALA A 166 -29.65 -33.34 4.73
CA ALA A 166 -30.57 -32.39 5.36
C ALA A 166 -29.82 -31.15 5.92
N GLY A 167 -30.32 -29.96 5.60
CA GLY A 167 -30.30 -28.82 6.52
C GLY A 167 -29.10 -27.86 6.49
N GLY A 168 -29.32 -26.67 5.92
CA GLY A 168 -28.87 -25.44 6.57
C GLY A 168 -27.64 -24.72 5.98
N SER A 169 -27.93 -23.68 5.20
CA SER A 169 -27.16 -22.41 5.11
C SER A 169 -25.67 -22.50 4.72
N ARG A 170 -25.38 -22.34 3.42
CA ARG A 170 -24.07 -21.91 2.92
C ARG A 170 -24.23 -20.89 1.78
N LEU A 171 -24.29 -19.61 2.14
CA LEU A 171 -23.84 -18.52 1.28
C LEU A 171 -22.33 -18.34 1.54
N ARG A 172 -21.50 -18.96 0.72
CA ARG A 172 -20.06 -18.67 0.65
C ARG A 172 -19.67 -18.32 -0.79
N SER A 173 -19.55 -17.02 -1.01
CA SER A 173 -18.54 -16.33 -1.80
C SER A 173 -18.26 -16.82 -3.23
N ALA A 174 -18.92 -16.16 -4.18
CA ALA A 174 -18.59 -16.14 -5.61
C ALA A 174 -17.16 -15.59 -5.93
N ALA A 175 -16.45 -15.03 -4.94
CA ALA A 175 -15.14 -14.41 -5.15
C ALA A 175 -14.00 -15.41 -5.45
N ALA A 176 -14.10 -16.67 -5.00
CA ALA A 176 -13.01 -17.63 -5.19
C ALA A 176 -12.93 -18.22 -6.60
N ALA A 177 -14.06 -18.25 -7.34
CA ALA A 177 -14.11 -18.79 -8.70
C ALA A 177 -13.50 -17.82 -9.74
N VAL A 178 -13.60 -16.51 -9.50
CA VAL A 178 -13.14 -15.47 -10.44
C VAL A 178 -11.61 -15.40 -10.50
N THR A 179 -10.92 -15.58 -9.37
CA THR A 179 -9.45 -15.51 -9.31
C THR A 179 -8.74 -16.70 -9.98
N ILE A 180 -9.35 -17.88 -10.03
CA ILE A 180 -8.69 -19.06 -10.62
C ILE A 180 -8.77 -19.03 -12.16
N PHE A 181 -9.91 -18.58 -12.70
CA PHE A 181 -10.10 -18.51 -14.16
C PHE A 181 -9.23 -17.46 -14.85
N THR A 182 -8.99 -16.31 -14.23
CA THR A 182 -8.18 -15.24 -14.84
C THR A 182 -6.70 -15.60 -14.94
N THR A 183 -6.13 -16.26 -13.93
CA THR A 183 -4.72 -16.70 -13.95
C THR A 183 -4.42 -17.77 -15.01
N VAL A 184 -5.34 -18.71 -15.24
CA VAL A 184 -5.12 -19.79 -16.23
C VAL A 184 -5.15 -19.25 -17.67
N LEU A 185 -6.02 -18.28 -17.96
CA LEU A 185 -6.12 -17.69 -19.30
C LEU A 185 -4.90 -16.84 -19.68
N VAL A 186 -4.34 -16.08 -18.73
CA VAL A 186 -3.15 -15.25 -18.99
C VAL A 186 -1.92 -16.11 -19.28
N VAL A 187 -1.74 -17.21 -18.54
CA VAL A 187 -0.61 -18.13 -18.73
C VAL A 187 -0.76 -18.90 -20.05
N ALA A 188 -1.96 -19.39 -20.38
CA ALA A 188 -2.22 -20.06 -21.65
C ALA A 188 -2.04 -19.12 -22.87
N GLY A 189 -2.49 -17.86 -22.76
CA GLY A 189 -2.33 -16.84 -23.79
C GLY A 189 -0.86 -16.47 -24.05
N ALA A 190 -0.06 -16.32 -22.99
CA ALA A 190 1.37 -16.03 -23.11
C ALA A 190 2.16 -17.18 -23.78
N ILE A 191 1.81 -18.43 -23.46
CA ILE A 191 2.45 -19.62 -24.05
C ILE A 191 2.06 -19.78 -25.53
N ALA A 192 0.80 -19.51 -25.89
CA ALA A 192 0.33 -19.55 -27.27
C ALA A 192 0.96 -18.44 -28.15
N ALA A 193 1.12 -17.22 -27.61
CA ALA A 193 1.75 -16.10 -28.31
C ALA A 193 3.24 -16.37 -28.60
N ARG A 194 3.96 -16.98 -27.64
CA ARG A 194 5.38 -17.31 -27.79
C ARG A 194 5.64 -18.41 -28.82
N ARG A 195 4.72 -19.37 -28.98
CA ARG A 195 4.80 -20.41 -30.02
C ARG A 195 4.50 -19.91 -31.44
N ARG A 196 3.79 -18.79 -31.58
CA ARG A 196 3.44 -18.19 -32.88
C ARG A 196 4.39 -17.07 -33.32
N GLY A 197 5.48 -16.84 -32.59
CA GLY A 197 6.47 -15.81 -32.94
C GLY A 197 5.92 -14.38 -32.90
N VAL A 198 4.82 -14.14 -32.17
CA VAL A 198 4.22 -12.81 -32.05
C VAL A 198 5.10 -11.98 -31.13
N THR A 199 5.86 -11.05 -31.71
CA THR A 199 6.65 -10.09 -30.96
C THR A 199 5.75 -9.01 -30.35
N TRP A 200 6.16 -8.46 -29.21
CA TRP A 200 5.41 -7.43 -28.46
C TRP A 200 5.01 -6.21 -29.32
N GLU A 201 5.82 -5.90 -30.34
CA GLU A 201 5.58 -4.81 -31.30
C GLU A 201 4.38 -5.05 -32.23
N ALA A 202 3.99 -6.30 -32.47
CA ALA A 202 2.80 -6.64 -33.25
C ALA A 202 1.52 -6.51 -32.40
N ALA A 203 1.58 -6.88 -31.12
CA ALA A 203 0.45 -6.74 -30.20
C ALA A 203 0.13 -5.27 -29.90
N ALA A 204 1.17 -4.43 -29.73
CA ALA A 204 1.00 -2.99 -29.51
C ALA A 204 0.32 -2.26 -30.69
N ARG A 205 0.59 -2.70 -31.94
CA ARG A 205 -0.06 -2.11 -33.13
C ARG A 205 -1.55 -2.44 -33.24
N VAL A 206 -1.97 -3.63 -32.83
CA VAL A 206 -3.39 -4.03 -32.85
C VAL A 206 -4.21 -3.30 -31.79
N VAL A 207 -3.62 -3.05 -30.61
CA VAL A 207 -4.28 -2.27 -29.56
C VAL A 207 -4.43 -0.80 -29.97
N HIS A 208 -3.46 -0.24 -30.69
CA HIS A 208 -3.55 1.12 -31.21
C HIS A 208 -4.51 1.29 -32.40
N SER A 209 -4.79 0.24 -33.18
CA SER A 209 -5.79 0.33 -34.26
C SER A 209 -7.23 0.24 -33.76
N TRP A 210 -7.45 -0.25 -32.54
CA TRP A 210 -8.78 -0.28 -31.90
C TRP A 210 -9.13 0.99 -31.13
N ALA A 211 -8.14 1.83 -30.81
CA ALA A 211 -8.34 3.10 -30.09
C ALA A 211 -8.63 4.28 -31.03
N ARG A 212 -8.89 4.01 -32.32
CA ARG A 212 -9.09 5.05 -33.35
C ARG A 212 -10.35 4.89 -34.20
N ASP A 213 -11.27 4.03 -33.80
CA ASP A 213 -12.66 4.04 -34.29
C ASP A 213 -13.62 4.41 -33.14
#